data_AF-A0A8J7XNT7-F1
#
_entry.id   AF-A0A8J7XNT7-F1
#
_cell.length_a   1.000
_cell.length_b   1.000
_cell.length_c   1.000
_cell.angle_alpha   90.00
_cell.angle_beta   90.00
_cell.angle_gamma   90.00
#
_symmetry.space_group_name_H-M   'P 1'
#
loop_
_entity.id
_entity.type
_entity.pdbx_description
1 polymer ?
#
loop_
_entity_poly.entity_id
_entity_poly.type
_entity_poly.pdbx_seq_one_letter_code
_entity_poly.pdbx_strand_id
1 'polypeptide(L)'
;MENHNEAPSLDIINDLEYGVWKATALRAALELDVFTVIARGQSDLERIAAATNCSERGMRILLDALCPLGLLSKSHNEYFLTPPSEAFLVCDNPTYYGDWCLKTRIAWDIRGVTVTVHVHGREHCLHFFRVRNPSGRRGIHKCY
;
A
#
# COMPACT_ATOMS: atom_id res chain seq x y z
N MET A 1 41.09 -19.20 -6.97
CA MET A 1 40.64 -18.82 -8.32
C MET A 1 39.14 -18.68 -8.24
N GLU A 2 38.65 -17.49 -7.90
CA GLU A 2 37.22 -17.20 -7.86
C GLU A 2 36.71 -17.17 -9.31
N ASN A 3 35.72 -18.03 -9.60
CA ASN A 3 35.06 -18.05 -10.90
C ASN A 3 34.22 -16.77 -11.04
N HIS A 4 34.77 -15.76 -11.73
CA HIS A 4 34.06 -14.54 -12.13
C HIS A 4 33.06 -14.77 -13.29
N ASN A 5 32.40 -15.92 -13.36
CA ASN A 5 31.44 -16.26 -14.42
C ASN A 5 30.04 -16.55 -13.88
N GLU A 6 29.63 -15.82 -12.84
CA GLU A 6 28.22 -15.73 -12.48
C GLU A 6 27.61 -14.58 -13.28
N ALA A 7 26.67 -14.90 -14.17
CA ALA A 7 25.97 -13.89 -14.95
C ALA A 7 25.31 -12.90 -13.98
N PRO A 8 25.35 -11.58 -14.26
CA PRO A 8 24.74 -10.60 -13.38
C PRO A 8 23.25 -10.92 -13.21
N SER A 9 22.84 -11.17 -11.96
CA SER A 9 21.45 -11.44 -11.62
C SER A 9 20.70 -10.15 -11.29
N LEU A 10 19.42 -10.10 -11.66
CA LEU A 10 18.52 -8.99 -11.34
C LEU A 10 17.87 -9.13 -9.95
N ASP A 11 18.18 -10.17 -9.18
CA ASP A 11 17.46 -10.52 -7.95
C ASP A 11 17.40 -9.37 -6.94
N ILE A 12 18.51 -8.68 -6.70
CA ILE A 12 18.56 -7.55 -5.75
C ILE A 12 17.69 -6.38 -6.25
N ILE A 13 17.73 -6.09 -7.55
CA ILE A 13 16.95 -4.99 -8.14
C ILE A 13 15.46 -5.33 -8.08
N ASN A 14 15.10 -6.56 -8.47
CA ASN A 14 13.73 -7.04 -8.44
C ASN A 14 13.19 -7.04 -7.01
N ASP A 15 13.93 -7.52 -6.01
CA ASP A 15 13.46 -7.53 -4.63
C ASP A 15 13.16 -6.12 -4.10
N LEU A 16 14.04 -5.15 -4.40
CA LEU A 16 13.85 -3.75 -4.04
C LEU A 16 12.63 -3.12 -4.74
N GLU A 17 12.52 -3.28 -6.06
CA GLU A 17 11.39 -2.79 -6.86
C GLU A 17 10.06 -3.39 -6.39
N TYR A 18 10.04 -4.72 -6.20
CA TYR A 18 8.87 -5.41 -5.66
C TYR A 18 8.54 -4.95 -4.23
N GLY A 19 9.53 -4.68 -3.39
CA GLY A 19 9.34 -4.13 -2.05
C GLY A 19 8.60 -2.79 -2.07
N VAL A 20 9.00 -1.88 -2.96
CA VAL A 20 8.35 -0.57 -3.15
C VAL A 20 6.90 -0.74 -3.62
N TRP A 21 6.65 -1.64 -4.56
CA TRP A 21 5.31 -1.92 -5.05
C TRP A 21 4.40 -2.48 -3.93
N LYS A 22 4.88 -3.46 -3.16
CA LYS A 22 4.15 -4.06 -2.02
C LYS A 22 3.77 -3.01 -0.97
N ALA A 23 4.72 -2.16 -0.59
CA ALA A 23 4.49 -1.09 0.36
C ALA A 23 3.46 -0.06 -0.15
N THR A 24 3.53 0.26 -1.44
CA THR A 24 2.59 1.19 -2.09
C THR A 24 1.17 0.64 -2.12
N ALA A 25 0.99 -0.66 -2.44
CA ALA A 25 -0.31 -1.31 -2.44
C ALA A 25 -0.96 -1.34 -1.04
N LEU A 26 -0.21 -1.77 -0.01
CA LEU A 26 -0.68 -1.73 1.38
C LEU A 26 -1.12 -0.32 1.78
N ARG A 27 -0.30 0.68 1.44
CA ARG A 27 -0.58 2.06 1.79
C ARG A 27 -1.84 2.59 1.11
N ALA A 28 -2.02 2.33 -0.18
CA ALA A 28 -3.24 2.74 -0.90
C ALA A 28 -4.49 2.13 -0.26
N ALA A 29 -4.43 0.86 0.16
CA ALA A 29 -5.52 0.18 0.84
C ALA A 29 -5.87 0.81 2.21
N LEU A 30 -4.84 1.22 2.97
CA LEU A 30 -5.01 1.94 4.24
C LEU A 30 -5.58 3.35 4.03
N GLU A 31 -5.09 4.11 3.04
CA GLU A 31 -5.59 5.46 2.74
C GLU A 31 -7.06 5.46 2.26
N LEU A 32 -7.50 4.35 1.67
CA LEU A 32 -8.88 4.13 1.22
C LEU A 32 -9.76 3.42 2.27
N ASP A 33 -9.21 3.07 3.44
CA ASP A 33 -9.90 2.35 4.52
C ASP A 33 -10.54 1.01 4.08
N VAL A 34 -9.90 0.32 3.12
CA VAL A 34 -10.43 -0.91 2.50
C VAL A 34 -10.64 -2.02 3.53
N PHE A 35 -9.69 -2.20 4.45
CA PHE A 35 -9.75 -3.27 5.43
C PHE A 35 -10.94 -3.12 6.38
N THR A 36 -11.20 -1.90 6.84
CA THR A 36 -12.34 -1.59 7.70
C THR A 36 -13.67 -1.75 6.96
N VAL A 37 -13.73 -1.34 5.68
CA VAL A 37 -14.92 -1.55 4.83
C VAL A 37 -15.25 -3.04 4.72
N ILE A 38 -14.25 -3.89 4.52
CA ILE A 38 -14.43 -5.35 4.44
C ILE A 38 -14.83 -5.92 5.82
N ALA A 39 -14.20 -5.47 6.90
CA ALA A 39 -14.56 -5.88 8.28
C ALA A 39 -16.03 -5.55 8.63
N ARG A 40 -16.58 -4.49 8.04
CA ARG A 40 -17.98 -4.08 8.21
C ARG A 40 -18.97 -4.87 7.33
N GLY A 41 -18.50 -5.92 6.66
CA GLY A 41 -19.33 -6.87 5.92
C GLY A 41 -19.46 -6.58 4.42
N GLN A 42 -18.66 -5.68 3.86
CA GLN A 42 -18.62 -5.47 2.40
C GLN A 42 -17.60 -6.42 1.77
N SER A 43 -18.08 -7.49 1.14
CA SER A 43 -17.24 -8.55 0.56
C SER A 43 -17.10 -8.45 -0.97
N ASP A 44 -18.10 -7.94 -1.69
CA ASP A 44 -18.08 -7.83 -3.16
C ASP A 44 -17.42 -6.54 -3.64
N LEU A 45 -16.73 -6.63 -4.79
CA LEU A 45 -16.04 -5.52 -5.45
C LEU A 45 -16.91 -4.27 -5.62
N GLU A 46 -18.15 -4.41 -6.08
CA GLU A 46 -19.05 -3.28 -6.36
C GLU A 46 -19.34 -2.50 -5.07
N ARG A 47 -19.57 -3.24 -3.98
CA ARG A 47 -19.86 -2.66 -2.66
C ARG A 47 -18.64 -2.01 -2.04
N ILE A 48 -17.47 -2.63 -2.17
CA ILE A 48 -16.21 -2.06 -1.67
C ILE A 48 -15.86 -0.78 -2.47
N ALA A 49 -16.00 -0.80 -3.79
CA ALA A 49 -15.75 0.36 -4.65
C ALA A 49 -16.71 1.53 -4.32
N ALA A 50 -18.00 1.23 -4.13
CA ALA A 50 -19.00 2.21 -3.72
C ALA A 50 -18.70 2.81 -2.34
N ALA A 51 -18.39 1.97 -1.34
CA ALA A 51 -18.10 2.42 0.03
C ALA A 51 -16.84 3.31 0.11
N THR A 52 -15.87 3.07 -0.77
CA THR A 52 -14.60 3.83 -0.84
C THR A 52 -14.62 4.97 -1.87
N ASN A 53 -15.75 5.18 -2.57
CA ASN A 53 -15.90 6.16 -3.65
C ASN A 53 -14.82 6.04 -4.73
N CYS A 54 -14.51 4.80 -5.13
CA CYS A 54 -13.50 4.46 -6.12
C CYS A 54 -14.13 3.79 -7.34
N SER A 55 -13.47 3.86 -8.50
CA SER A 55 -13.89 3.07 -9.67
C SER A 55 -13.69 1.58 -9.40
N GLU A 56 -14.62 0.73 -9.81
CA GLU A 56 -14.49 -0.73 -9.71
C GLU A 56 -13.22 -1.26 -10.36
N ARG A 57 -12.81 -0.70 -11.51
CA ARG A 57 -11.57 -1.10 -12.19
C ARG A 57 -10.34 -0.88 -11.32
N GLY A 58 -10.20 0.32 -10.75
CA GLY A 58 -9.09 0.65 -9.86
C GLY A 58 -9.12 -0.16 -8.57
N MET A 59 -10.31 -0.34 -7.99
CA MET A 59 -10.48 -1.15 -6.78
C MET A 59 -10.13 -2.61 -7.02
N ARG A 60 -10.55 -3.20 -8.15
CA ARG A 60 -10.20 -4.58 -8.54
C ARG A 60 -8.69 -4.78 -8.61
N ILE A 61 -7.98 -3.86 -9.27
CA ILE A 61 -6.51 -3.92 -9.38
C ILE A 61 -5.87 -3.89 -7.98
N LEU A 62 -6.37 -3.04 -7.08
CA LEU A 62 -5.85 -2.95 -5.72
C LEU A 62 -6.14 -4.23 -4.92
N LEU A 63 -7.38 -4.73 -4.92
CA LEU A 63 -7.77 -5.93 -4.17
C LEU A 63 -7.03 -7.18 -4.68
N ASP A 64 -6.95 -7.35 -6.01
CA ASP A 64 -6.22 -8.47 -6.62
C ASP A 64 -4.71 -8.38 -6.36
N ALA A 65 -4.15 -7.18 -6.17
CA ALA A 65 -2.77 -7.00 -5.74
C ALA A 65 -2.54 -7.37 -4.27
N LEU A 66 -3.53 -7.20 -3.39
CA LEU A 66 -3.43 -7.52 -1.95
C LEU A 66 -3.57 -9.01 -1.66
N CYS A 67 -4.25 -9.77 -2.52
CA CYS A 67 -4.41 -11.21 -2.39
C CYS A 67 -3.08 -12.00 -2.35
N PRO A 68 -2.17 -11.89 -3.34
CA PRO A 68 -0.88 -12.60 -3.30
C PRO A 68 0.05 -12.09 -2.20
N LEU A 69 -0.24 -10.93 -1.59
CA LEU A 69 0.49 -10.42 -0.42
C LEU A 69 0.01 -11.05 0.89
N GLY A 70 -1.01 -11.90 0.86
CA GLY A 70 -1.58 -12.52 2.06
C GLY A 70 -2.33 -11.54 2.96
N LEU A 71 -2.68 -10.36 2.43
CA LEU A 71 -3.46 -9.36 3.17
C LEU A 71 -4.97 -9.56 2.98
N LEU A 72 -5.37 -10.07 1.82
CA LEU A 72 -6.73 -10.49 1.54
C LEU A 72 -6.72 -11.93 1.04
N SER A 73 -7.84 -12.63 1.21
CA SER A 73 -8.14 -13.82 0.44
C SER A 73 -9.31 -13.53 -0.50
N LYS A 74 -9.37 -14.24 -1.62
CA LYS A 74 -10.44 -14.12 -2.60
C LYS A 74 -11.13 -15.47 -2.74
N SER A 75 -12.45 -15.49 -2.58
CA SER A 75 -13.28 -16.66 -2.89
C SER A 75 -14.38 -16.23 -3.84
N HIS A 76 -14.44 -16.87 -5.01
CA HIS A 76 -15.34 -16.46 -6.09
C HIS A 76 -15.18 -14.98 -6.45
N ASN A 77 -16.20 -14.15 -6.17
CA ASN A 77 -16.19 -12.71 -6.44
C ASN A 77 -16.08 -11.86 -5.16
N GLU A 78 -15.77 -12.49 -4.03
CA GLU A 78 -15.73 -11.87 -2.72
C GLU A 78 -14.32 -11.85 -2.14
N TYR A 79 -14.02 -10.79 -1.38
CA TYR A 79 -12.76 -10.58 -0.70
C TYR A 79 -12.95 -10.66 0.81
N PHE A 80 -12.01 -11.31 1.48
CA PHE A 80 -12.03 -11.52 2.92
C PHE A 80 -10.69 -11.09 3.52
N LEU A 81 -10.74 -10.61 4.77
CA LEU A 81 -9.54 -10.31 5.53
C LEU A 81 -8.83 -11.61 5.90
N THR A 82 -7.51 -11.59 5.82
CA THR A 82 -6.70 -12.62 6.49
C THR A 82 -6.57 -12.28 7.98
N PRO A 83 -6.25 -13.27 8.86
CA PRO A 83 -6.08 -13.02 10.29
C PRO A 83 -5.15 -11.84 10.64
N PRO A 84 -3.96 -11.66 10.01
CA PRO A 84 -3.13 -10.50 10.31
C PRO A 84 -3.78 -9.18 9.87
N SER A 85 -4.50 -9.14 8.75
CA SER A 85 -5.17 -7.91 8.29
C SER A 85 -6.33 -7.52 9.20
N GLU A 86 -7.11 -8.49 9.67
CA GLU A 86 -8.20 -8.25 10.61
C GLU A 86 -7.68 -7.74 11.97
N ALA A 87 -6.56 -8.31 12.45
CA ALA A 87 -5.95 -7.91 13.71
C ALA A 87 -5.29 -6.52 13.63
N PHE A 88 -4.52 -6.24 12.56
CA PHE A 88 -3.61 -5.10 12.54
C PHE A 88 -4.00 -3.97 11.58
N LEU A 89 -4.91 -4.19 10.62
CA LEU A 89 -5.20 -3.21 9.56
C LEU A 89 -6.64 -2.67 9.59
N VAL A 90 -7.49 -3.17 10.49
CA VAL A 90 -8.83 -2.62 10.74
C VAL A 90 -8.75 -1.51 11.78
N CYS A 91 -9.22 -0.30 11.45
CA CYS A 91 -9.03 0.88 12.29
C CYS A 91 -9.77 0.84 13.64
N ASP A 92 -10.81 0.00 13.73
CA ASP A 92 -11.62 -0.20 14.95
C ASP A 92 -10.96 -1.20 15.93
N ASN A 93 -9.86 -1.85 15.56
CA ASN A 93 -9.20 -2.86 16.39
C ASN A 93 -8.17 -2.24 17.37
N PRO A 94 -8.14 -2.60 18.67
CA PRO A 94 -7.11 -2.15 19.61
C PRO A 94 -5.66 -2.39 19.17
N THR A 95 -5.42 -3.40 18.33
CA THR A 95 -4.09 -3.70 17.78
C THR A 95 -3.80 -3.01 16.45
N TYR A 96 -4.59 -2.01 16.05
CA TYR A 96 -4.43 -1.31 14.78
C TYR A 96 -3.01 -0.72 14.61
N TYR A 97 -2.36 -1.14 13.53
CA TYR A 97 -1.00 -0.77 13.15
C TYR A 97 -0.93 0.10 11.89
N GLY A 98 -2.06 0.29 11.19
CA GLY A 98 -2.10 1.06 9.95
C GLY A 98 -1.64 2.53 10.12
N ASP A 99 -1.86 3.09 11.30
CA ASP A 99 -1.39 4.43 11.68
C ASP A 99 0.14 4.56 11.60
N TRP A 100 0.86 3.52 12.02
CA TRP A 100 2.31 3.48 11.89
C TRP A 100 2.71 3.43 10.41
N CYS A 101 2.13 2.52 9.64
CA CYS A 101 2.36 2.39 8.19
C CYS A 101 2.11 3.70 7.42
N LEU A 102 1.07 4.45 7.80
CA LEU A 102 0.73 5.73 7.18
C LEU A 102 1.70 6.85 7.58
N LYS A 103 2.22 6.84 8.82
CA LYS A 103 3.18 7.83 9.33
C LYS A 103 4.60 7.63 8.79
N THR A 104 4.99 6.42 8.39
CA THR A 104 6.37 6.15 7.90
C THR A 104 6.71 6.89 6.59
N ARG A 105 5.72 7.33 5.79
CA ARG A 105 5.96 8.21 4.62
C ARG A 105 6.67 9.49 5.02
N ILE A 106 6.40 9.99 6.22
CA ILE A 106 7.00 11.22 6.70
C ILE A 106 8.49 11.01 7.05
N ALA A 107 9.02 9.78 7.13
CA ALA A 107 10.46 9.56 7.36
C ALA A 107 11.34 9.86 6.14
N TRP A 108 10.81 9.79 4.91
CA TRP A 108 11.53 10.21 3.71
C TRP A 108 11.32 11.70 3.39
N ASP A 109 10.20 12.29 3.81
CA ASP A 109 9.94 13.73 3.67
C ASP A 109 10.60 14.56 4.79
N ILE A 110 10.74 14.01 6.02
CA ILE A 110 11.49 14.62 7.15
C ILE A 110 12.99 14.40 7.00
N ARG A 111 13.45 13.38 6.27
CA ARG A 111 14.84 13.34 5.83
C ARG A 111 15.02 14.18 4.57
N GLY A 112 14.94 15.49 4.76
CA GLY A 112 15.81 16.46 4.07
C GLY A 112 17.32 16.20 4.27
N VAL A 113 17.72 14.95 4.54
CA VAL A 113 19.02 14.45 4.13
C VAL A 113 18.85 14.06 2.67
N THR A 114 18.94 15.08 1.81
CA THR A 114 19.56 14.88 0.52
C THR A 114 20.89 14.18 0.83
N VAL A 115 20.95 12.85 0.66
CA VAL A 115 22.25 12.26 0.37
C VAL A 115 22.61 12.89 -0.97
N THR A 116 23.31 14.01 -0.89
CA THR A 116 23.73 14.77 -2.06
C THR A 116 24.84 13.93 -2.65
N VAL A 117 24.47 12.87 -3.36
CA VAL A 117 25.38 12.23 -4.29
C VAL A 117 25.59 13.30 -5.35
N HIS A 118 26.73 13.98 -5.29
CA HIS A 118 27.12 14.98 -6.28
C HIS A 118 27.33 14.26 -7.62
N VAL A 119 26.23 14.07 -8.35
CA VAL A 119 26.25 13.64 -9.75
C VAL A 119 25.76 14.83 -10.56
N HIS A 120 26.71 15.71 -10.92
CA HIS A 120 26.60 16.69 -12.01
C HIS A 120 25.19 17.29 -12.25
N GLY A 121 24.66 17.99 -11.24
CA GLY A 121 23.76 19.14 -11.43
C GLY A 121 22.40 18.90 -12.09
N ARG A 122 21.75 17.74 -11.92
CA ARG A 122 20.34 17.57 -12.33
C ARG A 122 19.50 16.87 -11.27
N GLU A 123 18.48 17.57 -10.76
CA GLU A 123 17.47 17.00 -9.88
C GLU A 123 16.45 16.20 -10.69
N HIS A 124 16.16 14.97 -10.26
CA HIS A 124 15.08 14.14 -10.81
C HIS A 124 14.02 13.92 -9.73
N CYS A 125 12.86 14.57 -9.84
CA CYS A 125 11.69 14.26 -9.02
C CYS A 125 10.94 13.05 -9.58
N LEU A 126 10.97 11.92 -8.86
CA LEU A 126 10.12 10.77 -9.15
C LEU A 126 8.72 11.01 -8.53
N HIS A 127 7.72 11.28 -9.38
CA HIS A 127 6.33 11.32 -8.99
C HIS A 127 5.79 9.89 -8.79
N PHE A 128 5.42 9.51 -7.56
CA PHE A 128 4.62 8.31 -7.30
C PHE A 128 3.18 8.68 -6.92
N PHE A 129 2.25 7.94 -7.54
CA PHE A 129 0.79 7.97 -7.47
C PHE A 129 0.16 8.81 -6.34
N ARG A 130 -0.54 9.89 -6.72
CA ARG A 130 -1.46 10.61 -5.82
C ARG A 130 -2.84 9.98 -5.95
N VAL A 131 -3.28 9.21 -4.95
CA VAL A 131 -4.69 8.81 -4.84
C VAL A 131 -5.50 10.07 -4.56
N ARG A 132 -6.20 10.58 -5.57
CA ARG A 132 -7.01 11.79 -5.46
C ARG A 132 -8.34 11.39 -4.81
N ASN A 133 -8.45 11.50 -3.49
CA ASN A 133 -9.74 11.39 -2.81
C ASN A 133 -10.65 12.56 -3.24
N PRO A 134 -11.78 12.34 -3.95
CA PRO A 134 -12.67 13.41 -4.43
C PRO A 134 -13.49 14.06 -3.31
N SER A 135 -13.54 13.45 -2.12
CA SER A 135 -14.48 13.84 -1.06
C SER A 135 -14.04 15.03 -0.19
N GLY A 136 -12.85 15.60 -0.42
CA GLY A 136 -12.37 16.79 0.32
C GLY A 136 -12.22 16.60 1.84
N ARG A 137 -12.44 15.38 2.37
CA ARG A 137 -12.22 15.08 3.78
C ARG A 137 -10.74 14.86 3.99
N ARG A 138 -10.10 15.81 4.67
CA ARG A 138 -8.81 15.60 5.35
C ARG A 138 -9.03 14.50 6.39
N GLY A 139 -8.92 13.25 5.95
CA GLY A 139 -9.04 12.06 6.79
C GLY A 139 -7.82 11.90 7.67
N ILE A 140 -7.72 12.71 8.71
CA ILE A 140 -7.23 12.26 10.00
C ILE A 140 -8.47 12.18 10.88
N HIS A 141 -9.30 11.16 10.66
CA HIS A 141 -10.17 10.74 11.75
C HIS A 141 -9.25 10.05 12.74
N LYS A 142 -8.79 10.82 13.73
CA LYS A 142 -8.21 10.25 14.94
C LYS A 142 -9.27 9.31 15.50
N CYS A 143 -9.05 8.01 15.37
CA CYS A 143 -9.63 7.06 16.30
C CYS A 143 -9.03 7.44 17.67
N TYR A 144 -9.85 8.06 18.49
CA TYR A 144 -9.57 8.29 19.91
C TYR A 144 -10.02 7.08 20.71
#